data_AF-A0A382AAJ7-F1
#
_entry.id   AF-A0A382AAJ7-F1
#
_cell.length_a   1.000
_cell.length_b   1.000
_cell.length_c   1.000
_cell.angle_alpha   90.00
_cell.angle_beta   90.00
_cell.angle_gamma   90.00
#
_symmetry.space_group_name_H-M   'P 1'
#
loop_
_entity.id
_entity.type
_entity.pdbx_description
1 polymer ?
#
loop_
_entity_poly.entity_id
_entity_poly.type
_entity_poly.pdbx_seq_one_letter_code
_entity_poly.pdbx_strand_id
1 'polypeptide(L)'
;IFTGLGGLGWGWTIEKIKARYCYAMIAALMSVCSILFSTADTVTEAWIYASLFGAALGGMLVVPSVAMADYFGRSSLGTIRGFTEPFVSFSQAVGALLSGLVFDITGSYNYAFYTLSIVALMAILLTITATVPIHKDNKKG
;
A
#
# COMPACT_ATOMS: atom_id res chain seq x y z
N ILE A 1 3.58 3.26 -16.13
CA ILE A 1 2.25 3.36 -16.79
C ILE A 1 1.17 2.80 -15.89
N PHE A 2 1.21 1.50 -15.54
CA PHE A 2 0.20 0.89 -14.67
C PHE A 2 0.01 1.58 -13.32
N THR A 3 1.10 2.04 -12.68
CA THR A 3 1.02 2.85 -11.45
C THR A 3 0.29 4.18 -11.63
N GLY A 4 0.47 4.85 -12.76
CA GLY A 4 -0.26 6.09 -13.07
C GLY A 4 -1.75 5.82 -13.28
N LEU A 5 -2.08 4.80 -14.07
CA LEU A 5 -3.48 4.39 -14.33
C LEU A 5 -4.17 3.91 -13.04
N GLY A 6 -3.49 3.09 -12.25
CA GLY A 6 -3.97 2.66 -10.94
C GLY A 6 -4.20 3.84 -10.01
N GLY A 7 -3.27 4.79 -9.96
CA GLY A 7 -3.41 6.01 -9.18
C GLY A 7 -4.67 6.80 -9.53
N LEU A 8 -4.98 6.96 -10.82
CA LEU A 8 -6.23 7.60 -11.26
C LEU A 8 -7.47 6.83 -10.79
N GLY A 9 -7.47 5.50 -10.96
CA GLY A 9 -8.58 4.65 -10.51
C GLY A 9 -8.79 4.69 -8.99
N TRP A 10 -7.70 4.67 -8.23
CA TRP A 10 -7.73 4.79 -6.77
C TRP A 10 -8.15 6.18 -6.29
N GLY A 11 -7.75 7.24 -7.00
CA GLY A 11 -8.19 8.61 -6.76
C GLY A 11 -9.71 8.75 -6.90
N TRP A 12 -10.29 8.18 -7.96
CA TRP A 12 -11.74 8.15 -8.11
C TRP A 12 -12.45 7.26 -7.08
N THR A 13 -11.80 6.17 -6.67
CA THR A 13 -12.36 5.22 -5.70
C THR A 13 -12.44 5.85 -4.30
N ILE A 14 -11.42 6.56 -3.85
CA ILE A 14 -11.41 7.16 -2.50
C ILE A 14 -12.45 8.27 -2.33
N GLU A 15 -12.90 8.91 -3.41
CA GLU A 15 -14.03 9.85 -3.37
C GLU A 15 -15.37 9.16 -3.06
N LYS A 16 -15.48 7.86 -3.35
CA LYS A 16 -16.74 7.10 -3.24
C LYS A 16 -16.84 6.21 -2.01
N ILE A 17 -15.72 5.78 -1.46
CA ILE A 17 -15.67 4.87 -0.31
C ILE A 17 -14.74 5.38 0.77
N LYS A 18 -14.99 4.99 2.02
CA LYS A 18 -14.17 5.41 3.17
C LYS A 18 -12.73 4.97 2.98
N ALA A 19 -11.77 5.86 3.28
CA ALA A 19 -10.34 5.60 3.11
C ALA A 19 -9.87 4.26 3.73
N ARG A 20 -10.40 3.87 4.89
CA ARG A 20 -10.08 2.57 5.53
C ARG A 20 -10.29 1.36 4.62
N TYR A 21 -11.35 1.37 3.80
CA TYR A 21 -11.62 0.29 2.85
C TYR A 21 -10.70 0.35 1.65
N CYS A 22 -10.32 1.56 1.19
CA CYS A 22 -9.29 1.71 0.16
C CYS A 22 -7.96 1.11 0.61
N TYR A 23 -7.51 1.44 1.83
CA TYR A 23 -6.29 0.87 2.40
C TYR A 23 -6.35 -0.65 2.51
N ALA A 24 -7.46 -1.20 3.00
CA ALA A 24 -7.67 -2.64 3.10
C ALA A 24 -7.62 -3.33 1.72
N MET A 25 -8.26 -2.75 0.69
CA MET A 25 -8.23 -3.32 -0.66
C MET A 25 -6.84 -3.22 -1.31
N ILE A 26 -6.11 -2.12 -1.12
CA ILE A 26 -4.72 -2.00 -1.59
C ILE A 26 -3.85 -3.06 -0.92
N ALA A 27 -3.95 -3.22 0.39
CA ALA A 27 -3.21 -4.24 1.14
C ALA A 27 -3.57 -5.67 0.69
N ALA A 28 -4.86 -5.94 0.43
CA ALA A 28 -5.30 -7.21 -0.12
C ALA A 28 -4.70 -7.48 -1.51
N LEU A 29 -4.72 -6.48 -2.40
CA LEU A 29 -4.11 -6.61 -3.73
C LEU A 29 -2.60 -6.82 -3.64
N MET A 30 -1.91 -6.13 -2.73
CA MET A 30 -0.47 -6.33 -2.49
C MET A 30 -0.17 -7.76 -1.99
N SER A 31 -0.99 -8.29 -1.07
CA SER A 31 -0.88 -9.68 -0.60
C SER A 31 -1.05 -10.68 -1.74
N VAL A 32 -2.09 -10.50 -2.56
CA VAL A 32 -2.34 -11.36 -3.74
C VAL A 32 -1.19 -11.27 -4.73
N CYS A 33 -0.69 -10.06 -5.05
CA CYS A 33 0.46 -9.89 -5.95
C CYS A 33 1.69 -10.60 -5.41
N SER A 34 1.95 -10.52 -4.11
CA SER A 34 3.08 -11.19 -3.48
C SER A 34 3.01 -12.71 -3.65
N ILE A 35 1.82 -13.30 -3.46
CA ILE A 35 1.62 -14.74 -3.69
C ILE A 35 1.79 -15.10 -5.17
N LEU A 36 1.25 -14.28 -6.10
CA LEU A 36 1.39 -14.52 -7.54
C LEU A 36 2.87 -14.46 -7.99
N PHE A 37 3.66 -13.52 -7.46
CA PHE A 37 5.09 -13.46 -7.77
C PHE A 37 5.87 -14.72 -7.34
N SER A 38 5.40 -15.44 -6.32
CA SER A 38 5.97 -16.72 -5.89
C SER A 38 5.74 -17.85 -6.91
N THR A 39 4.76 -17.69 -7.81
CA THR A 39 4.41 -18.69 -8.84
C THR A 39 4.78 -18.23 -10.26
N ALA A 40 5.59 -17.16 -10.40
CA ALA A 40 5.94 -16.61 -11.69
C ALA A 40 7.07 -17.41 -12.34
N ASP A 41 6.72 -18.33 -13.23
CA ASP A 41 7.71 -19.16 -13.97
C ASP A 41 7.96 -18.62 -15.38
N THR A 42 7.04 -17.82 -15.92
CA THR A 42 7.11 -17.29 -17.29
C THR A 42 7.19 -15.77 -17.35
N VAL A 43 7.77 -15.25 -18.44
CA VAL A 43 7.85 -13.81 -18.72
C VAL A 43 6.45 -13.18 -18.83
N THR A 44 5.49 -13.91 -19.39
CA THR A 44 4.11 -13.45 -19.54
C THR A 44 3.43 -13.28 -18.17
N GLU A 45 3.59 -14.24 -17.26
CA GLU A 45 3.08 -14.14 -15.89
C GLU A 45 3.71 -12.96 -15.15
N ALA A 46 5.03 -12.77 -15.28
CA ALA A 46 5.73 -11.64 -14.68
C ALA A 46 5.16 -10.29 -15.15
N TRP A 47 4.86 -10.14 -16.45
CA TRP A 47 4.22 -8.93 -16.97
C TRP A 47 2.83 -8.70 -16.40
N ILE A 48 2.01 -9.75 -16.29
CA ILE A 48 0.66 -9.65 -15.72
C ILE A 48 0.72 -9.25 -14.25
N TYR A 49 1.58 -9.91 -13.46
CA TYR A 49 1.71 -9.65 -12.04
C TYR A 49 2.31 -8.28 -11.76
N ALA A 50 3.31 -7.84 -12.55
CA ALA A 50 3.88 -6.50 -12.46
C ALA A 50 2.86 -5.42 -12.82
N SER A 51 1.97 -5.68 -13.77
CA SER A 51 0.89 -4.75 -14.13
C SER A 51 -0.11 -4.58 -12.98
N LEU A 52 -0.51 -5.70 -12.35
CA LEU A 52 -1.41 -5.69 -11.19
C LEU A 52 -0.76 -5.00 -9.99
N PHE A 53 0.50 -5.34 -9.69
CA PHE A 53 1.29 -4.71 -8.65
C PHE A 53 1.42 -3.21 -8.89
N GLY A 54 1.72 -2.81 -10.12
CA GLY A 54 1.79 -1.41 -10.51
C GLY A 54 0.48 -0.67 -10.21
N ALA A 55 -0.66 -1.24 -10.60
CA ALA A 55 -1.97 -0.63 -10.35
C ALA A 55 -2.27 -0.46 -8.85
N ALA A 56 -1.95 -1.46 -8.03
CA ALA A 56 -2.14 -1.40 -6.58
C ALA A 56 -1.14 -0.43 -5.90
N LEU A 57 0.11 -0.35 -6.37
CA LEU A 57 1.09 0.63 -5.94
C LEU A 57 0.61 2.07 -6.20
N GLY A 58 -0.10 2.29 -7.31
CA GLY A 58 -0.72 3.59 -7.59
C GLY A 58 -1.69 4.02 -6.50
N GLY A 59 -2.45 3.07 -5.95
CA GLY A 59 -3.33 3.32 -4.80
C GLY A 59 -2.57 3.67 -3.54
N MET A 60 -1.48 2.95 -3.26
CA MET A 60 -0.62 3.22 -2.11
C MET A 60 -0.03 4.65 -2.13
N LEU A 61 0.19 5.23 -3.31
CA LEU A 61 0.68 6.60 -3.44
C LEU A 61 -0.43 7.66 -3.37
N VAL A 62 -1.61 7.37 -3.93
CA VAL A 62 -2.71 8.34 -4.04
C VAL A 62 -3.60 8.37 -2.79
N VAL A 63 -3.98 7.21 -2.25
CA VAL A 63 -4.95 7.12 -1.15
C VAL A 63 -4.50 7.85 0.13
N PRO A 64 -3.24 7.73 0.60
CA PRO A 64 -2.80 8.47 1.78
C PRO A 64 -2.78 9.97 1.58
N SER A 65 -2.40 10.39 0.37
CA SER A 65 -2.37 11.79 -0.03
C SER A 65 -3.74 12.44 0.10
N VAL A 66 -4.77 11.77 -0.42
CA VAL A 66 -6.15 12.26 -0.42
C VAL A 66 -6.77 12.15 0.97
N ALA A 67 -6.63 11.00 1.63
CA ALA A 67 -7.18 10.79 2.98
C ALA A 67 -6.66 11.80 4.00
N MET A 68 -5.35 12.09 3.99
CA MET A 68 -4.77 13.08 4.91
C MET A 68 -5.23 14.50 4.59
N ALA A 69 -5.48 14.81 3.31
CA ALA A 69 -5.97 16.12 2.89
C ALA A 69 -7.40 16.33 3.37
N ASP A 70 -8.23 15.30 3.29
CA ASP A 70 -9.62 15.31 3.74
C ASP A 70 -9.73 15.34 5.27
N TYR A 71 -8.83 14.67 5.99
CA TYR A 71 -8.87 14.58 7.45
C TYR A 71 -8.25 15.77 8.18
N PHE A 72 -7.17 16.34 7.64
CA PHE A 72 -6.37 17.36 8.34
C PHE A 72 -6.24 18.68 7.57
N GLY A 73 -6.81 18.75 6.36
CA GLY A 73 -6.63 19.89 5.47
C GLY A 73 -5.28 19.87 4.75
N ARG A 74 -5.18 20.63 3.66
CA ARG A 74 -4.02 20.60 2.76
C ARG A 74 -2.75 21.21 3.37
N SER A 75 -2.86 22.09 4.36
CA SER A 75 -1.71 22.76 5.01
C SER A 75 -0.88 21.82 5.86
N SER A 76 -1.50 20.82 6.50
CA SER A 76 -0.81 19.85 7.37
C SER A 76 -0.23 18.65 6.60
N LEU A 77 -0.54 18.50 5.31
CA LEU A 77 -0.07 17.39 4.48
C LEU A 77 1.45 17.27 4.47
N GLY A 78 2.16 18.39 4.28
CA GLY A 78 3.62 18.39 4.21
C GLY A 78 4.26 17.93 5.51
N THR A 79 3.75 18.38 6.65
CA THR A 79 4.23 18.00 7.99
C THR A 79 3.96 16.53 8.28
N ILE A 80 2.73 16.05 8.02
CA ILE A 80 2.37 14.64 8.24
C ILE A 80 3.24 13.74 7.37
N ARG A 81 3.37 14.05 6.07
CA ARG A 81 4.22 13.27 5.18
C ARG A 81 5.68 13.30 5.60
N GLY A 82 6.22 14.47 5.93
CA GLY A 82 7.59 14.59 6.41
C GLY A 82 7.88 13.71 7.63
N PHE A 83 6.89 13.53 8.51
CA PHE A 83 6.98 12.62 9.65
C PHE A 83 6.83 11.13 9.26
N THR A 84 5.95 10.80 8.31
CA THR A 84 5.68 9.39 7.94
C THR A 84 6.68 8.80 6.94
N GLU A 85 7.22 9.60 6.02
CA GLU A 85 8.12 9.14 4.94
C GLU A 85 9.38 8.40 5.44
N PRO A 86 10.03 8.80 6.55
CA PRO A 86 11.14 8.03 7.13
C PRO A 86 10.75 6.61 7.50
N PHE A 87 9.54 6.41 8.05
CA PHE A 87 9.05 5.08 8.42
C PHE A 87 8.74 4.23 7.19
N VAL A 88 8.19 4.83 6.14
CA VAL A 88 7.97 4.16 4.85
C VAL A 88 9.30 3.73 4.25
N SER A 89 10.27 4.64 4.21
CA SER A 89 11.61 4.38 3.68
C SER A 89 12.34 3.30 4.48
N PHE A 90 12.26 3.37 5.81
CA PHE A 90 12.82 2.35 6.71
C PHE A 90 12.18 0.98 6.46
N SER A 91 10.85 0.92 6.32
CA SER A 91 10.14 -0.32 6.04
C SER A 91 10.54 -0.93 4.69
N GLN A 92 10.75 -0.09 3.66
CA GLN A 92 11.27 -0.57 2.36
C GLN A 92 12.68 -1.13 2.48
N ALA A 93 13.57 -0.46 3.22
CA ALA A 93 14.92 -0.95 3.46
C ALA A 93 14.91 -2.30 4.21
N VAL A 94 14.11 -2.41 5.27
CA VAL A 94 13.92 -3.65 6.03
C VAL A 94 13.34 -4.75 5.14
N GLY A 95 12.32 -4.45 4.32
CA GLY A 95 11.72 -5.42 3.40
C GLY A 95 12.73 -5.96 2.38
N ALA A 96 13.56 -5.08 1.80
CA ALA A 96 14.60 -5.47 0.85
C ALA A 96 15.68 -6.33 1.52
N LEU A 97 16.17 -5.92 2.70
CA LEU A 97 17.16 -6.68 3.47
C LEU A 97 16.64 -8.05 3.89
N LEU A 98 15.42 -8.13 4.42
CA LEU A 98 14.80 -9.40 4.78
C LEU A 98 14.64 -10.31 3.56
N SER A 99 14.21 -9.76 2.41
CA SER A 99 14.06 -10.54 1.18
C SER A 99 15.41 -11.09 0.68
N GLY A 100 16.48 -10.30 0.77
CA GLY A 100 17.83 -10.72 0.42
C GLY A 100 18.36 -11.81 1.36
N LEU A 101 18.23 -11.61 2.68
CA LEU A 101 18.69 -12.58 3.67
C LEU A 101 17.91 -13.91 3.60
N VAL A 102 16.61 -13.86 3.33
CA VAL A 102 15.81 -15.07 3.10
C VAL A 102 16.31 -15.80 1.85
N PHE A 103 16.65 -15.09 0.79
CA PHE A 103 17.22 -15.70 -0.42
C PHE A 103 18.60 -16.31 -0.13
N ASP A 104 19.48 -15.62 0.60
CA ASP A 104 20.82 -16.13 0.93
C ASP A 104 20.77 -17.43 1.74
N ILE A 105 19.78 -17.57 2.62
CA ILE A 105 19.62 -18.76 3.48
C ILE A 105 18.89 -19.90 2.76
N THR A 106 17.82 -19.59 2.02
CA THR A 106 16.92 -20.61 1.45
C THR A 106 17.19 -20.91 -0.03
N GLY A 107 17.94 -20.06 -0.72
CA GLY A 107 18.14 -20.10 -2.17
C GLY A 107 16.89 -19.76 -2.99
N SER A 108 15.80 -19.29 -2.35
CA SER A 108 14.51 -19.04 -3.00
C SER A 108 13.80 -17.80 -2.44
N TYR A 109 13.09 -17.07 -3.30
CA TYR A 109 12.28 -15.92 -2.90
C TYR A 109 10.89 -16.29 -2.38
N ASN A 110 10.47 -17.56 -2.48
CA ASN A 110 9.11 -17.97 -2.13
C ASN A 110 8.77 -17.66 -0.67
N TYR A 111 9.71 -17.91 0.24
CA TYR A 111 9.56 -17.58 1.66
C TYR A 111 9.53 -16.06 1.91
N ALA A 112 10.24 -15.26 1.11
CA ALA A 112 10.19 -13.81 1.20
C ALA A 112 8.79 -13.30 0.78
N PHE A 113 8.24 -13.83 -0.31
CA PHE A 113 6.89 -13.48 -0.73
C PHE A 113 5.81 -13.89 0.28
N TYR A 114 5.93 -15.07 0.89
CA TYR A 114 4.98 -15.48 1.93
C TYR A 114 5.03 -14.59 3.18
N THR A 115 6.22 -14.21 3.63
CA THR A 115 6.35 -13.30 4.78
C THR A 115 5.79 -11.91 4.47
N LEU A 116 6.05 -11.36 3.28
CA LEU A 116 5.46 -10.10 2.82
C LEU A 116 3.94 -10.18 2.71
N SER A 117 3.40 -11.30 2.24
CA SER A 117 1.96 -11.53 2.19
C SER A 117 1.32 -11.54 3.58
N ILE A 118 1.94 -12.20 4.56
CA ILE A 118 1.47 -12.19 5.97
C ILE A 118 1.46 -10.78 6.54
N VAL A 119 2.51 -9.99 6.29
CA VAL A 119 2.57 -8.58 6.72
C VAL A 119 1.45 -7.76 6.08
N ALA A 120 1.17 -7.98 4.78
CA ALA A 120 0.06 -7.32 4.11
C ALA A 120 -1.31 -7.72 4.71
N LEU A 121 -1.51 -8.99 5.08
CA LEU A 121 -2.73 -9.44 5.77
C LEU A 121 -2.88 -8.78 7.15
N MET A 122 -1.79 -8.63 7.91
CA MET A 122 -1.83 -7.87 9.17
C MET A 122 -2.21 -6.40 8.94
N ALA A 123 -1.72 -5.78 7.86
CA ALA A 123 -2.09 -4.42 7.50
C ALA A 123 -3.59 -4.29 7.19
N ILE A 124 -4.22 -5.30 6.58
CA ILE A 124 -5.68 -5.32 6.36
C ILE A 124 -6.43 -5.29 7.69
N LEU A 125 -6.03 -6.13 8.65
CA LEU A 125 -6.68 -6.18 9.97
C LEU A 125 -6.56 -4.83 10.69
N LEU A 126 -5.36 -4.25 10.70
CA LEU A 126 -5.12 -2.95 11.33
C LEU A 126 -5.91 -1.83 10.66
N THR A 127 -5.92 -1.76 9.34
CA THR A 127 -6.59 -0.69 8.59
C THR A 127 -8.11 -0.77 8.67
N ILE A 128 -8.70 -1.96 8.77
CA ILE A 128 -10.16 -2.11 8.97
C ILE A 128 -10.57 -1.64 10.37
N THR A 129 -9.76 -1.93 11.40
CA THR A 129 -10.01 -1.48 12.78
C THR A 129 -9.66 -0.02 13.02
N ALA A 130 -8.94 0.61 12.09
CA ALA A 130 -8.54 2.00 12.19
C ALA A 130 -9.77 2.92 12.27
N THR A 131 -9.82 3.70 13.35
CA THR A 131 -10.88 4.68 13.57
C THR A 131 -10.50 5.98 12.87
N VAL A 132 -11.42 6.51 12.07
CA VAL A 132 -11.24 7.81 11.40
C VAL A 132 -11.12 8.90 12.47
N PRO A 133 -10.11 9.79 12.41
CA PRO A 133 -10.01 10.90 13.34
C PRO A 133 -11.24 11.81 13.19
N ILE A 134 -11.93 12.07 14.30
CA ILE A 134 -13.11 12.93 14.33
C ILE A 134 -12.62 14.38 14.23
N HIS A 135 -12.77 15.00 13.06
CA HIS A 135 -12.59 16.44 12.94
C HIS A 135 -13.78 17.10 13.68
N LYS A 136 -13.51 17.85 14.76
CA LYS A 136 -14.51 18.71 15.37
C LYS A 136 -14.85 19.78 14.34
N ASP A 137 -15.97 19.59 13.66
CA ASP A 137 -16.49 20.55 12.70
C ASP A 137 -16.58 21.93 13.37
N ASN A 138 -15.80 22.89 12.87
CA ASN A 138 -15.85 24.25 13.34
C ASN A 138 -17.10 24.87 12.72
N LYS A 139 -18.23 24.72 13.43
CA LYS A 139 -19.39 25.59 13.25
C LYS A 139 -18.93 27.05 13.28
N LYS A 140 -18.80 27.64 12.10
CA LYS A 140 -18.88 29.08 11.87
C LYS A 140 -19.82 29.19 10.67
N GLY A 141 -21.10 29.56 10.83
CA GLY A 141 -21.55 30.72 11.58
C GLY A 141 -21.35 31.92 10.68
#